data_AF-Q312N1-F1
#
_entry.id   AF-Q312N1-F1
#
_cell.length_a   1.000
_cell.length_b   1.000
_cell.length_c   1.000
_cell.angle_alpha   90.00
_cell.angle_beta   90.00
_cell.angle_gamma   90.00
#
_symmetry.space_group_name_H-M   'P 1'
#
loop_
_entity.id
_entity.type
_entity.pdbx_description
1 polymer ?
#
loop_
_entity_poly.entity_id
_entity_poly.type
_entity_poly.pdbx_seq_one_letter_code
_entity_poly.pdbx_strand_id
1 'polypeptide(L)'
;MPQVAARISGDQEKWLKDYFRTKSAGAEFILPWAVDTFFRAISSIKDQFTAPELKTIVEAHKDIRLMPEQTRLDYLLLRVQDACELNLLHTRHGAGKASLEAKLRRLDDTQAAALSVWAAAFWVSKNCTAENLDAYIRNY
;
A
#
# COMPACT_ATOMS: atom_id res chain seq x y z
N MET A 1 23.87 -12.79 6.78
CA MET A 1 22.58 -12.34 6.20
C MET A 1 22.28 -10.96 6.76
N PRO A 2 21.95 -9.95 5.95
CA PRO A 2 21.52 -8.66 6.48
C PRO A 2 20.25 -8.86 7.30
N GLN A 3 20.28 -8.53 8.59
CA GLN A 3 19.08 -8.56 9.42
C GLN A 3 18.16 -7.43 8.97
N VAL A 4 16.98 -7.77 8.48
CA VAL A 4 15.90 -6.79 8.27
C VAL A 4 15.38 -6.42 9.66
N ALA A 5 15.81 -5.29 10.19
CA ALA A 5 15.26 -4.75 11.43
C ALA A 5 13.83 -4.27 11.14
N ALA A 6 12.84 -5.13 11.41
CA ALA A 6 11.44 -4.73 11.41
C ALA A 6 11.29 -3.57 12.42
N ARG A 7 10.81 -2.41 11.92
CA ARG A 7 10.54 -1.25 12.76
C ARG A 7 9.26 -1.50 13.52
N ILE A 8 9.37 -2.10 14.70
CA ILE A 8 8.25 -2.23 15.64
C ILE A 8 8.39 -1.20 16.76
N SER A 9 7.27 -0.61 17.18
CA SER A 9 7.25 0.28 18.35
C SER A 9 7.45 -0.50 19.65
N GLY A 10 7.74 0.20 20.75
CA GLY A 10 7.82 -0.44 22.08
C GLY A 10 6.52 -1.13 22.47
N ASP A 11 5.37 -0.55 22.11
CA ASP A 11 4.05 -1.13 22.37
C ASP A 11 3.79 -2.39 21.53
N GLN A 12 4.18 -2.38 20.25
CA GLN A 12 4.10 -3.55 19.39
C GLN A 12 5.01 -4.67 19.89
N GLU A 13 6.21 -4.33 20.40
CA GLU A 13 7.10 -5.31 21.01
C GLU A 13 6.52 -5.90 22.30
N LYS A 14 5.90 -5.06 23.13
CA LYS A 14 5.20 -5.51 24.34
C LYS A 14 4.05 -6.44 24.00
N TRP A 15 3.19 -6.05 23.05
CA TRP A 15 2.11 -6.89 22.56
C TRP A 15 2.63 -8.24 22.02
N LEU A 16 3.70 -8.23 21.23
CA LEU A 16 4.32 -9.48 20.74
C LEU A 16 4.79 -10.37 21.89
N LYS A 17 5.37 -9.81 22.96
CA LYS A 17 5.81 -10.58 24.13
C LYS A 17 4.65 -11.07 25.01
N ASP A 18 3.53 -10.36 25.02
CA ASP A 18 2.35 -10.74 25.78
C ASP A 18 1.60 -11.92 25.13
N TYR A 19 1.59 -11.98 23.79
CA TYR A 19 0.91 -13.05 23.03
C TYR A 19 1.85 -14.16 22.54
N PHE A 20 3.13 -13.86 22.29
CA PHE A 20 4.14 -14.82 21.87
C PHE A 20 5.28 -14.87 22.89
N ARG A 21 5.80 -16.07 23.15
CA ARG A 21 6.90 -16.26 24.12
C ARG A 21 8.16 -15.46 23.78
N THR A 22 8.37 -15.14 22.50
CA THR A 22 9.48 -14.28 22.04
C THR A 22 9.03 -13.40 20.87
N LYS A 23 9.72 -12.26 20.70
CA LYS A 23 9.56 -11.37 19.53
C LYS A 23 9.78 -12.10 18.21
N SER A 24 10.79 -12.97 18.15
CA SER A 24 11.11 -13.75 16.94
C SER A 24 9.99 -14.72 16.59
N ALA A 25 9.44 -15.44 17.58
CA ALA A 25 8.31 -16.34 17.34
C ALA A 25 7.09 -15.59 16.79
N GLY A 26 6.75 -14.42 17.37
CA GLY A 26 5.65 -13.61 16.85
C GLY A 26 5.90 -13.11 15.42
N ALA A 27 7.13 -12.69 15.11
CA ALA A 27 7.50 -12.28 13.76
C ALA A 27 7.43 -13.45 12.76
N GLU A 28 7.87 -14.65 13.15
CA GLU A 28 7.81 -15.87 12.33
C GLU A 28 6.38 -16.28 11.96
N PHE A 29 5.39 -15.98 12.81
CA PHE A 29 3.98 -16.25 12.50
C PHE A 29 3.30 -15.10 11.74
N ILE A 30 3.50 -13.86 12.19
CA ILE A 30 2.77 -12.70 11.64
C ILE A 30 3.28 -12.30 10.27
N LEU A 31 4.58 -12.39 10.00
CA LEU A 31 5.14 -11.97 8.71
C LEU A 31 4.59 -12.82 7.55
N PRO A 32 4.62 -14.16 7.59
CA PRO A 32 4.01 -14.97 6.54
C PRO A 32 2.52 -14.67 6.36
N TRP A 33 1.77 -14.55 7.46
CA TRP A 33 0.35 -14.21 7.42
C TRP A 33 0.09 -12.84 6.77
N ALA A 34 0.88 -11.82 7.10
CA ALA A 34 0.76 -10.49 6.54
C ALA A 34 1.06 -10.48 5.04
N VAL A 35 2.09 -11.22 4.61
CA VAL A 35 2.44 -11.39 3.19
C VAL A 35 1.32 -12.10 2.43
N ASP A 36 0.80 -13.20 2.96
CA ASP A 36 -0.31 -13.94 2.35
C ASP A 36 -1.58 -13.09 2.26
N THR A 37 -1.89 -12.33 3.33
CA THR A 37 -3.04 -11.42 3.37
C THR A 37 -2.90 -10.31 2.34
N PHE A 38 -1.71 -9.71 2.23
CA PHE A 38 -1.40 -8.70 1.23
C PHE A 38 -1.64 -9.22 -0.20
N PHE A 39 -1.09 -10.39 -0.56
CA PHE A 39 -1.25 -10.93 -1.91
C PHE A 39 -2.68 -11.35 -2.22
N ARG A 40 -3.43 -11.90 -1.24
CA ARG A 40 -4.85 -12.20 -1.39
C ARG A 40 -5.66 -10.93 -1.65
N ALA A 41 -5.40 -9.88 -0.88
CA ALA A 41 -6.07 -8.60 -1.02
C ALA A 41 -5.80 -7.97 -2.39
N ILE A 42 -4.53 -7.87 -2.82
CA ILE A 42 -4.16 -7.36 -4.15
C ILE A 42 -4.81 -8.18 -5.26
N SER A 43 -4.76 -9.52 -5.17
CA SER A 43 -5.36 -10.38 -6.19
C SER A 43 -6.88 -10.19 -6.31
N SER A 44 -7.57 -9.91 -5.19
CA SER A 44 -9.02 -9.67 -5.19
C SER A 44 -9.43 -8.35 -5.87
N ILE A 45 -8.51 -7.39 -5.95
CA ILE A 45 -8.72 -6.09 -6.58
C ILE A 45 -7.95 -5.93 -7.91
N LYS A 46 -7.38 -7.03 -8.38
CA LYS A 46 -6.76 -7.11 -9.71
C LYS A 46 -7.82 -6.80 -10.76
N ASP A 47 -7.43 -6.09 -11.82
CA ASP A 47 -8.29 -5.66 -12.93
C ASP A 47 -9.44 -4.70 -12.58
N GLN A 48 -9.59 -4.26 -11.31
CA GLN A 48 -10.59 -3.25 -10.96
C GLN A 48 -10.20 -1.83 -11.43
N PHE A 49 -8.90 -1.55 -11.45
CA PHE A 49 -8.33 -0.25 -11.80
C PHE A 49 -7.68 -0.29 -13.18
N THR A 50 -7.89 0.78 -13.94
CA THR A 50 -7.22 1.02 -15.22
C THR A 50 -5.78 1.47 -15.00
N ALA A 51 -4.94 1.36 -16.03
CA ALA A 51 -3.56 1.82 -15.95
C ALA A 51 -3.41 3.30 -15.52
N PRO A 52 -4.18 4.27 -16.06
CA PRO A 52 -4.20 5.66 -15.58
C PRO A 52 -4.52 5.81 -14.09
N GLU A 53 -5.50 5.04 -13.60
CA GLU A 53 -5.93 5.06 -12.20
C GLU A 53 -4.82 4.52 -11.29
N LEU A 54 -4.19 3.40 -11.67
CA LEU A 54 -3.06 2.83 -10.95
C LEU A 54 -1.88 3.80 -10.88
N LYS A 55 -1.51 4.45 -12.00
CA LYS A 55 -0.46 5.49 -11.99
C LYS A 55 -0.78 6.63 -11.05
N THR A 56 -2.03 7.08 -11.04
CA THR A 56 -2.50 8.15 -10.15
C THR A 56 -2.37 7.73 -8.69
N ILE A 57 -2.74 6.50 -8.35
CA ILE A 57 -2.62 5.96 -6.98
C ILE A 57 -1.15 5.85 -6.57
N VAL A 58 -0.28 5.29 -7.43
CA VAL A 58 1.16 5.15 -7.14
C VAL A 58 1.79 6.51 -6.93
N GLU A 59 1.56 7.48 -7.82
CA GLU A 59 2.17 8.81 -7.69
C GLU A 59 1.60 9.62 -6.53
N ALA A 60 0.35 9.38 -6.13
CA ALA A 60 -0.18 9.90 -4.87
C ALA A 60 0.62 9.39 -3.66
N HIS A 61 1.34 8.27 -3.73
CA HIS A 61 2.15 7.79 -2.59
C HIS A 61 3.62 8.24 -2.65
N LYS A 62 3.99 9.12 -3.58
CA LYS A 62 5.34 9.66 -3.69
C LYS A 62 5.72 10.48 -2.45
N ASP A 63 6.96 10.31 -2.01
CA ASP A 63 7.58 11.01 -0.86
C ASP A 63 6.86 10.80 0.49
N ILE A 64 6.05 9.75 0.59
CA ILE A 64 5.34 9.39 1.82
C ILE A 64 5.99 8.20 2.49
N ARG A 65 6.10 8.33 3.82
CA ARG A 65 6.41 7.21 4.70
C ARG A 65 5.12 6.72 5.34
N LEU A 66 4.55 5.66 4.78
CA LEU A 66 3.29 5.06 5.24
C LEU A 66 3.47 4.47 6.65
N MET A 67 2.66 4.95 7.61
CA MET A 67 2.58 4.40 8.97
C MET A 67 1.39 3.42 9.07
N PRO A 68 1.39 2.46 10.01
CA PRO A 68 0.29 1.50 10.15
C PRO A 68 -1.09 2.15 10.28
N GLU A 69 -1.18 3.28 10.98
CA GLU A 69 -2.42 4.03 11.21
C GLU A 69 -2.97 4.68 9.93
N GLN A 70 -2.12 4.83 8.91
CA GLN A 70 -2.41 5.45 7.61
C GLN A 70 -2.76 4.42 6.53
N THR A 71 -3.06 3.19 6.89
CA THR A 71 -3.37 2.12 5.93
C THR A 71 -4.87 1.88 5.73
N ARG A 72 -5.74 2.65 6.43
CA ARG A 72 -7.20 2.53 6.31
C ARG A 72 -7.75 3.19 5.05
N LEU A 73 -8.95 2.77 4.65
CA LEU A 73 -9.64 3.28 3.47
C LEU A 73 -9.77 4.81 3.47
N ASP A 74 -10.18 5.40 4.60
CA ASP A 74 -10.38 6.85 4.69
C ASP A 74 -9.10 7.64 4.39
N TYR A 75 -7.95 7.12 4.82
CA TYR A 75 -6.66 7.76 4.55
C TYR A 75 -6.28 7.63 3.07
N LEU A 76 -6.49 6.45 2.47
CA LEU A 76 -6.28 6.23 1.04
C LEU A 76 -7.14 7.19 0.20
N LEU A 77 -8.42 7.32 0.55
CA LEU A 77 -9.36 8.22 -0.12
C LEU A 77 -8.89 9.67 -0.03
N LEU A 78 -8.64 10.16 1.19
CA LEU A 78 -8.12 11.52 1.44
C LEU A 78 -6.87 11.75 0.60
N ARG A 79 -5.93 10.81 0.62
CA ARG A 79 -4.64 10.97 -0.04
C ARG A 79 -4.76 11.06 -1.56
N VAL A 80 -5.54 10.18 -2.17
CA VAL A 80 -5.74 10.18 -3.62
C VAL A 80 -6.55 11.41 -4.05
N GLN A 81 -7.56 11.81 -3.26
CA GLN A 81 -8.36 13.01 -3.52
C GLN A 81 -7.52 14.28 -3.47
N ASP A 82 -6.72 14.48 -2.42
CA ASP A 82 -5.81 15.63 -2.30
C ASP A 82 -4.84 15.70 -3.49
N ALA A 83 -4.28 14.55 -3.89
CA ALA A 83 -3.37 14.50 -5.03
C ALA A 83 -4.10 14.82 -6.36
N CYS A 84 -5.36 14.43 -6.48
CA CYS A 84 -6.18 14.77 -7.64
C CYS A 84 -6.57 16.25 -7.66
N GLU A 85 -6.80 16.88 -6.51
CA GLU A 85 -7.26 18.26 -6.39
C GLU A 85 -6.12 19.27 -6.46
N LEU A 86 -5.06 19.05 -5.68
CA LEU A 86 -3.95 19.99 -5.55
C LEU A 86 -2.97 19.87 -6.73
N ASN A 87 -2.74 18.66 -7.23
CA ASN A 87 -1.71 18.40 -8.25
C ASN A 87 -2.29 18.03 -9.62
N LEU A 88 -3.61 17.86 -9.72
CA LEU A 88 -4.30 17.39 -10.93
C LEU A 88 -3.74 16.06 -11.47
N LEU A 89 -3.30 15.16 -10.58
CA LEU A 89 -2.65 13.91 -11.00
C LEU A 89 -3.54 13.05 -11.92
N HIS A 90 -4.83 12.98 -11.62
CA HIS A 90 -5.79 12.27 -12.46
C HIS A 90 -5.82 12.82 -13.90
N THR A 91 -5.74 14.16 -14.07
CA THR A 91 -5.66 14.78 -15.39
C THR A 91 -4.35 14.45 -16.10
N ARG A 92 -3.22 14.45 -15.38
CA ARG A 92 -1.89 14.13 -15.95
C ARG A 92 -1.82 12.71 -16.49
N HIS A 93 -2.45 11.75 -15.80
CA HIS A 93 -2.46 10.34 -16.20
C HIS A 93 -3.63 9.97 -17.11
N GLY A 94 -4.64 10.83 -17.24
CA GLY A 94 -5.87 10.55 -17.98
C GLY A 94 -6.87 9.67 -17.24
N ALA A 95 -6.85 9.67 -15.91
CA ALA A 95 -7.80 8.95 -15.06
C ALA A 95 -9.07 9.78 -14.80
N GLY A 96 -10.24 9.13 -14.84
CA GLY A 96 -11.50 9.77 -14.45
C GLY A 96 -11.62 9.87 -12.92
N LYS A 97 -11.54 11.09 -12.35
CA LYS A 97 -11.59 11.33 -10.90
C LYS A 97 -12.79 10.65 -10.22
N ALA A 98 -13.99 10.81 -10.78
CA ALA A 98 -15.21 10.23 -10.21
C ALA A 98 -15.23 8.69 -10.28
N SER A 99 -14.70 8.10 -11.34
CA SER A 99 -14.59 6.63 -11.47
C SER A 99 -13.58 6.08 -10.47
N LEU A 100 -12.42 6.72 -10.37
CA LEU A 100 -11.38 6.37 -9.41
C LEU A 100 -11.91 6.41 -7.97
N GLU A 101 -12.56 7.50 -7.59
CA GLU A 101 -13.15 7.63 -6.24
C GLU A 101 -14.21 6.56 -5.98
N ALA A 102 -15.12 6.32 -6.93
CA ALA A 102 -16.16 5.31 -6.77
C ALA A 102 -15.59 3.89 -6.60
N LYS A 103 -14.48 3.58 -7.28
CA LYS A 103 -13.78 2.29 -7.12
C LYS A 103 -13.09 2.19 -5.76
N LEU A 104 -12.36 3.24 -5.34
CA LEU A 104 -11.69 3.26 -4.05
C LEU A 104 -12.68 3.09 -2.89
N ARG A 105 -13.84 3.74 -2.94
CA ARG A 105 -14.90 3.61 -1.91
C ARG A 105 -15.49 2.20 -1.77
N ARG A 106 -15.27 1.30 -2.73
CA ARG A 106 -15.74 -0.10 -2.67
C ARG A 106 -14.74 -1.04 -2.00
N LEU A 107 -13.52 -0.57 -1.76
CA LEU A 107 -12.51 -1.38 -1.10
C LEU A 107 -12.86 -1.53 0.39
N ASP A 108 -12.55 -2.69 0.96
CA ASP A 108 -12.45 -2.82 2.42
C ASP A 108 -11.09 -2.29 2.92
N ASP A 109 -10.95 -2.16 4.25
CA ASP A 109 -9.71 -1.67 4.86
C ASP A 109 -8.48 -2.55 4.55
N THR A 110 -8.66 -3.86 4.33
CA THR A 110 -7.56 -4.77 4.03
C THR A 110 -7.07 -4.55 2.61
N GLN A 111 -7.99 -4.40 1.66
CA GLN A 111 -7.71 -4.05 0.27
C GLN A 111 -7.08 -2.67 0.14
N ALA A 112 -7.61 -1.67 0.87
CA ALA A 112 -7.05 -0.34 0.91
C ALA A 112 -5.63 -0.32 1.48
N ALA A 113 -5.38 -1.06 2.57
CA ALA A 113 -4.05 -1.21 3.15
C ALA A 113 -3.08 -1.84 2.15
N ALA A 114 -3.48 -2.95 1.53
CA ALA A 114 -2.66 -3.63 0.54
C ALA A 114 -2.33 -2.73 -0.66
N LEU A 115 -3.33 -2.03 -1.21
CA LEU A 115 -3.14 -1.10 -2.33
C LEU A 115 -2.21 0.07 -1.96
N SER A 116 -2.34 0.62 -0.75
CA SER A 116 -1.48 1.71 -0.24
C SER A 116 -0.03 1.24 -0.05
N VAL A 117 0.16 0.04 0.52
CA VAL A 117 1.49 -0.57 0.69
C VAL A 117 2.13 -0.85 -0.65
N TRP A 118 1.38 -1.43 -1.59
CA TRP A 118 1.83 -1.66 -2.97
C TRP A 118 2.24 -0.33 -3.63
N ALA A 119 1.39 0.69 -3.60
CA ALA A 119 1.67 1.99 -4.19
C ALA A 119 2.92 2.67 -3.60
N ALA A 120 3.07 2.61 -2.27
CA ALA A 120 4.24 3.15 -1.59
C ALA A 120 5.52 2.37 -1.91
N ALA A 121 5.44 1.05 -2.10
CA ALA A 121 6.60 0.19 -2.33
C ALA A 121 7.42 0.60 -3.56
N PHE A 122 6.78 1.15 -4.60
CA PHE A 122 7.47 1.71 -5.77
C PHE A 122 8.50 2.79 -5.40
N TRP A 123 8.21 3.63 -4.39
CA TRP A 123 9.05 4.77 -4.02
C TRP A 123 10.11 4.44 -2.97
N VAL A 124 9.85 3.49 -2.06
CA VAL A 124 10.78 3.14 -0.97
C VAL A 124 11.65 1.92 -1.27
N SER A 125 11.28 1.06 -2.21
CA SER A 125 12.06 -0.13 -2.51
C SER A 125 13.30 0.21 -3.33
N LYS A 126 14.47 0.18 -2.70
CA LYS A 126 15.78 0.31 -3.36
C LYS A 126 16.03 -0.75 -4.45
N ASN A 127 15.30 -1.86 -4.39
CA ASN A 127 15.42 -3.00 -5.31
C ASN A 127 14.17 -3.14 -6.20
N CYS A 128 13.33 -2.12 -6.32
CA CYS A 128 12.27 -2.14 -7.32
C CYS A 128 12.91 -2.27 -8.71
N THR A 129 12.67 -3.38 -9.40
CA THR A 129 13.23 -3.64 -10.73
C THR A 129 12.47 -2.90 -11.83
N ALA A 130 11.32 -2.30 -11.51
CA ALA A 130 10.56 -1.49 -12.44
C ALA A 130 11.29 -0.16 -12.68
N GLU A 131 11.79 0.02 -13.91
CA GLU A 131 12.50 1.24 -14.32
C GLU A 131 11.60 2.49 -14.31
N ASN A 132 10.28 2.30 -14.43
CA ASN A 132 9.29 3.36 -14.48
C ASN A 132 7.89 2.87 -14.05
N LEU A 133 6.98 3.82 -13.87
CA LEU A 133 5.57 3.58 -13.51
C LEU A 133 4.87 2.58 -14.46
N ASP A 134 5.12 2.68 -15.77
CA ASP A 134 4.51 1.78 -16.76
C ASP A 134 4.95 0.32 -16.62
N ALA A 135 6.23 0.10 -16.30
CA ALA A 135 6.74 -1.23 -15.99
C ALA A 135 6.19 -1.74 -14.66
N TYR A 136 6.03 -0.86 -13.68
CA TYR A 136 5.54 -1.22 -12.35
C TYR A 136 4.08 -1.70 -12.39
N ILE A 137 3.19 -0.94 -13.04
CA ILE A 137 1.76 -1.27 -13.10
C ILE A 137 1.46 -2.48 -14.01
N ARG A 138 2.36 -2.84 -14.94
CA ARG A 138 2.20 -4.06 -15.76
C ARG A 138 2.24 -5.35 -14.94
N ASN A 139 2.90 -5.31 -13.79
CA ASN A 139 3.02 -6.44 -12.88
C ASN A 139 1.95 -6.44 -11.77
N TYR A 140 0.96 -5.54 -11.87
CA TYR A 140 -0.22 -5.50 -11.00
C TYR A 140 -1.15 -6.69 -11.29
#